data_AF-A0A6P0LUK2-F1
#
_entry.id   AF-A0A6P0LUK2-F1
#
_cell.length_a   1.000
_cell.length_b   1.000
_cell.length_c   1.000
_cell.angle_alpha   90.00
_cell.angle_beta   90.00
_cell.angle_gamma   90.00
#
_symmetry.space_group_name_H-M   'P 1'
#
loop_
_entity.id
_entity.type
_entity.pdbx_description
1 polymer ?
#
loop_
_entity_poly.entity_id
_entity_poly.type
_entity_poly.pdbx_seq_one_letter_code
_entity_poly.pdbx_strand_id
1 'polypeptide(L)'
;MKESVGSLKAFFIFIGTLGVFGNYIAITQPQGNLNAINLISIILVTGFSIAYLYIGFSLRKLLVESPQIVTTLILANITVAVLNFLLSLFQGFQSSVFLGFVFGLLINWYLYSSVMRLSREEKSKRENS
;
A
#
# COMPACT_ATOMS: atom_id res chain seq x y z
N MET A 1 -18.23 12.57 -6.36
CA MET A 1 -17.53 13.62 -5.59
C MET A 1 -16.06 13.56 -5.99
N LYS A 2 -15.44 14.68 -6.41
CA LYS A 2 -13.99 14.73 -6.66
C LYS A 2 -13.27 14.53 -5.32
N GLU A 3 -12.53 13.45 -5.18
CA GLU A 3 -11.76 13.18 -3.97
C GLU A 3 -10.73 14.27 -3.73
N SER A 4 -10.70 14.81 -2.51
CA SER A 4 -9.72 15.81 -2.11
C SER A 4 -8.41 15.14 -1.69
N VAL A 5 -7.31 15.90 -1.73
CA VAL A 5 -6.01 15.51 -1.17
C VAL A 5 -6.16 15.01 0.29
N GLY A 6 -7.09 15.60 1.05
CA GLY A 6 -7.39 15.20 2.41
C GLY A 6 -7.98 13.79 2.53
N SER A 7 -8.89 13.41 1.61
CA SER A 7 -9.46 12.06 1.59
C SER A 7 -8.41 10.99 1.24
N LEU A 8 -7.55 11.28 0.26
CA LEU A 8 -6.47 10.36 -0.13
C LEU A 8 -5.44 10.20 0.99
N LYS A 9 -5.14 11.29 1.71
CA LYS A 9 -4.32 11.26 2.93
C LYS A 9 -4.92 10.33 3.99
N ALA A 10 -6.20 10.48 4.30
CA ALA A 10 -6.88 9.63 5.27
C ALA A 10 -6.84 8.15 4.84
N PHE A 11 -6.97 7.89 3.53
CA PHE A 11 -6.91 6.55 2.97
C PHE A 11 -5.53 5.89 3.14
N PHE A 12 -4.44 6.61 2.84
CA PHE A 12 -3.08 6.12 3.07
C PHE A 12 -2.82 5.82 4.55
N ILE A 13 -3.26 6.70 5.45
CA ILE A 13 -3.12 6.48 6.89
C ILE A 13 -3.90 5.25 7.33
N PHE A 14 -5.16 5.14 6.89
CA PHE A 14 -6.03 4.02 7.24
C PHE A 14 -5.45 2.67 6.78
N ILE A 15 -4.97 2.58 5.54
CA ILE A 15 -4.34 1.36 5.01
C ILE A 15 -3.04 1.06 5.75
N GLY A 16 -2.21 2.07 6.00
CA GLY A 16 -0.97 1.89 6.77
C GLY A 16 -1.25 1.36 8.18
N THR A 17 -2.25 1.90 8.88
CA THR A 17 -2.65 1.43 10.21
C THR A 17 -3.20 0.01 10.16
N LEU A 18 -4.07 -0.31 9.19
CA LEU A 18 -4.58 -1.67 9.01
C LEU A 18 -3.46 -2.67 8.72
N GLY A 19 -2.47 -2.30 7.92
CA GLY A 19 -1.32 -3.14 7.60
C GLY A 19 -0.46 -3.44 8.83
N VAL A 20 -0.15 -2.43 9.64
CA VAL A 20 0.57 -2.62 10.92
C VAL A 20 -0.22 -3.50 11.88
N PHE A 21 -1.51 -3.22 12.04
CA PHE A 21 -2.38 -3.96 12.96
C PHE A 21 -2.58 -5.42 12.53
N GLY A 22 -2.75 -5.67 11.23
CA GLY A 22 -2.86 -7.01 10.67
C GLY A 22 -1.60 -7.85 10.90
N ASN A 23 -0.41 -7.25 10.74
CA ASN A 23 0.85 -7.93 11.02
C ASN A 23 1.02 -8.22 12.52
N TYR A 24 0.62 -7.29 13.39
CA TYR A 24 0.64 -7.53 14.84
C TYR A 24 -0.21 -8.74 15.24
N ILE A 25 -1.43 -8.87 14.67
CA ILE A 25 -2.27 -10.05 14.88
C ILE A 25 -1.58 -11.32 14.35
N ALA A 26 -1.01 -11.28 13.16
CA ALA A 26 -0.34 -12.43 12.56
C ALA A 26 0.85 -12.95 13.39
N ILE A 27 1.60 -12.06 14.04
CA ILE A 27 2.73 -12.41 14.92
C ILE A 27 2.25 -13.00 16.25
N THR A 28 1.14 -12.50 16.80
CA THR A 28 0.67 -12.88 18.15
C THR A 28 -0.19 -14.14 18.17
N GLN A 29 -0.59 -14.66 17.01
CA GLN A 29 -1.37 -15.89 16.94
C GLN A 29 -0.51 -17.13 17.26
N PRO A 30 -0.97 -18.03 18.16
CA PRO A 30 -0.22 -19.21 18.58
C PRO A 30 -0.02 -20.27 17.47
N GLN A 31 -0.73 -20.15 16.33
CA GLN A 31 -0.51 -20.97 15.14
C GLN A 31 0.38 -20.28 14.08
N GLY A 32 0.97 -19.13 14.41
CA GLY A 32 1.86 -18.40 13.51
C GLY A 32 3.09 -19.23 13.17
N ASN A 33 3.14 -19.77 11.94
CA ASN A 33 4.31 -20.47 11.44
C ASN A 33 5.40 -19.43 11.10
N LEU A 34 6.27 -19.13 12.06
CA LEU A 34 7.38 -18.15 11.96
C LEU A 34 8.55 -18.68 11.10
N ASN A 35 8.25 -19.34 9.99
CA ASN A 35 9.25 -19.71 9.00
C ASN A 35 9.87 -18.46 8.38
N ALA A 36 11.12 -18.58 7.92
CA ALA A 36 11.90 -17.47 7.34
C ALA A 36 11.13 -16.70 6.25
N ILE A 37 10.36 -17.41 5.41
CA ILE A 37 9.52 -16.81 4.36
C ILE A 37 8.46 -15.88 4.96
N ASN A 38 7.73 -16.34 5.98
CA ASN A 38 6.70 -15.52 6.63
C ASN A 38 7.29 -14.32 7.36
N LEU A 39 8.45 -14.48 8.00
CA LEU A 39 9.16 -13.36 8.64
C LEU A 39 9.57 -12.28 7.61
N ILE A 40 10.09 -12.69 6.46
CA ILE A 40 10.44 -11.76 5.36
C ILE A 40 9.18 -11.05 4.87
N SER A 41 8.08 -11.77 4.64
CA SER A 41 6.82 -11.15 4.22
C SER A 41 6.29 -10.16 5.25
N ILE A 42 6.34 -10.47 6.55
CA ILE A 42 5.94 -9.58 7.64
C ILE A 42 6.78 -8.29 7.64
N ILE A 43 8.11 -8.40 7.51
CA ILE A 43 9.02 -7.25 7.47
C ILE A 43 8.69 -6.36 6.27
N LEU A 44 8.52 -6.94 5.08
CA LEU A 44 8.20 -6.20 3.87
C LEU A 44 6.86 -5.48 3.98
N VAL A 45 5.81 -6.18 4.39
CA VAL A 45 4.46 -5.60 4.52
C VAL A 45 4.45 -4.51 5.60
N THR A 46 5.16 -4.71 6.71
CA THR A 46 5.31 -3.68 7.76
C THR A 46 6.05 -2.46 7.22
N GLY A 47 7.13 -2.66 6.46
CA GLY A 47 7.87 -1.57 5.81
C GLY A 47 6.98 -0.75 4.86
N PHE A 48 6.18 -1.40 4.02
CA PHE A 48 5.20 -0.71 3.17
C PHE A 48 4.12 0.00 3.97
N SER A 49 3.65 -0.59 5.07
CA SER A 49 2.64 0.02 5.94
C SER A 49 3.15 1.31 6.58
N ILE A 50 4.40 1.31 7.07
CA ILE A 50 5.07 2.51 7.59
C ILE A 50 5.26 3.55 6.48
N ALA A 51 5.67 3.12 5.29
CA ALA A 51 5.82 4.01 4.14
C ALA A 51 4.48 4.66 3.75
N TYR A 52 3.37 3.92 3.79
CA TYR A 52 2.04 4.50 3.56
C TYR A 52 1.60 5.47 4.65
N LEU A 53 1.91 5.20 5.92
CA LEU A 53 1.69 6.18 6.98
C LEU A 53 2.46 7.47 6.69
N TYR A 54 3.75 7.36 6.36
CA TYR A 54 4.58 8.51 5.99
C TYR A 54 4.01 9.29 4.80
N ILE A 55 3.64 8.59 3.72
CA ILE A 55 2.99 9.20 2.56
C ILE A 55 1.70 9.90 2.97
N GLY A 56 0.87 9.30 3.82
CA GLY A 56 -0.34 9.93 4.34
C GLY A 56 -0.05 11.26 5.03
N PHE A 57 0.97 11.34 5.89
CA PHE A 57 1.35 12.60 6.55
C PHE A 57 1.92 13.64 5.58
N SER A 58 2.75 13.21 4.63
CA SER A 58 3.50 14.09 3.72
C SER A 58 2.89 14.23 2.32
N LEU A 59 1.67 13.72 2.08
CA LEU A 59 1.06 13.56 0.76
C LEU A 59 1.03 14.86 -0.05
N ARG A 60 0.65 15.97 0.59
CA ARG A 60 0.55 17.28 -0.08
C ARG A 60 1.90 17.76 -0.61
N LYS A 61 2.98 17.51 0.12
CA LYS A 61 4.35 17.86 -0.29
C LYS A 61 4.85 16.91 -1.37
N LEU A 62 4.65 15.61 -1.17
CA LEU A 62 5.09 14.55 -2.10
C LEU A 62 4.39 14.62 -3.47
N LEU A 63 3.10 14.95 -3.52
CA LEU A 63 2.37 15.11 -4.78
C LEU A 63 2.93 16.24 -5.65
N VAL A 64 3.51 17.26 -5.03
CA VAL A 64 4.01 18.47 -5.69
C VAL A 64 5.49 18.32 -6.04
N GLU A 65 6.31 17.86 -5.10
CA GLU A 65 7.76 17.78 -5.29
C GLU A 65 8.19 16.50 -6.02
N SER A 66 7.51 15.38 -5.79
CA SER A 66 8.00 14.07 -6.23
C SER A 66 6.90 13.00 -6.32
N PRO A 67 5.89 13.20 -7.20
CA PRO A 67 4.81 12.22 -7.38
C PRO A 67 5.34 10.85 -7.82
N GLN A 68 6.51 10.79 -8.48
CA GLN A 68 7.16 9.53 -8.84
C GLN A 68 7.48 8.66 -7.63
N ILE A 69 7.86 9.24 -6.48
CA ILE A 69 8.20 8.45 -5.27
C ILE A 69 6.98 7.68 -4.79
N VAL A 70 5.82 8.33 -4.74
CA VAL A 70 4.55 7.72 -4.31
C VAL A 70 4.13 6.62 -5.29
N THR A 71 4.21 6.88 -6.60
CA THR A 71 3.84 5.87 -7.61
C THR A 71 4.78 4.68 -7.62
N THR A 72 6.09 4.90 -7.45
CA THR A 72 7.09 3.82 -7.38
C THR A 72 6.87 2.96 -6.14
N LEU A 73 6.53 3.55 -4.99
CA LEU A 73 6.22 2.80 -3.78
C LEU A 73 4.99 1.91 -3.97
N ILE A 74 3.93 2.43 -4.61
CA ILE A 74 2.72 1.64 -4.91
C ILE A 74 3.05 0.48 -5.85
N LEU A 75 3.83 0.72 -6.91
CA LEU A 75 4.26 -0.33 -7.84
C LEU A 75 5.14 -1.39 -7.17
N ALA A 76 6.04 -0.97 -6.28
CA ALA A 76 6.87 -1.88 -5.50
C ALA A 76 5.99 -2.75 -4.58
N ASN A 77 4.98 -2.19 -3.93
CA ASN A 77 4.04 -2.95 -3.10
C ASN A 77 3.23 -3.96 -3.93
N ILE A 78 2.73 -3.56 -5.11
CA ILE A 78 2.05 -4.47 -6.05
C ILE A 78 2.98 -5.63 -6.43
N THR A 79 4.23 -5.33 -6.79
CA THR A 79 5.21 -6.35 -7.20
C THR A 79 5.46 -7.35 -6.08
N VAL A 80 5.67 -6.86 -4.86
CA VAL A 80 5.86 -7.71 -3.68
C VAL A 80 4.60 -8.53 -3.36
N ALA A 81 3.41 -7.96 -3.49
CA ALA A 81 2.15 -8.67 -3.28
C ALA A 81 1.97 -9.81 -4.31
N VAL A 82 2.31 -9.59 -5.57
CA VAL A 82 2.27 -10.61 -6.62
C VAL A 82 3.27 -11.73 -6.31
N LEU A 83 4.50 -11.39 -5.93
CA LEU A 83 5.51 -12.39 -5.56
C LEU A 83 5.08 -13.22 -4.35
N ASN A 84 4.55 -12.60 -3.30
CA ASN A 84 4.01 -13.31 -2.13
C ASN A 84 2.85 -14.22 -2.50
N PHE A 85 1.94 -13.76 -3.37
CA PHE A 85 0.83 -14.59 -3.85
C PHE A 85 1.35 -15.81 -4.64
N LEU A 86 2.29 -15.62 -5.57
CA LEU A 86 2.90 -16.72 -6.31
C LEU A 86 3.60 -17.72 -5.37
N LEU A 87 4.35 -17.22 -4.37
CA LEU A 87 4.97 -18.07 -3.34
C LEU A 87 3.94 -18.87 -2.54
N SER A 88 2.79 -18.26 -2.22
CA SER A 88 1.71 -18.94 -1.51
C SER A 88 1.11 -20.10 -2.32
N LEU A 89 1.05 -19.98 -3.65
CA LEU A 89 0.54 -21.06 -4.51
C LEU A 89 1.40 -22.32 -4.43
N PHE A 90 2.71 -22.21 -4.22
CA PHE A 90 3.60 -23.36 -4.00
C PHE A 90 3.32 -24.08 -2.67
N GLN A 91 2.70 -23.40 -1.70
CA GLN A 91 2.29 -23.98 -0.41
C GLN A 91 0.85 -24.50 -0.43
N GLY A 92 0.15 -24.36 -1.55
CA GLY A 92 -1.25 -24.74 -1.72
C GLY A 92 -2.19 -23.53 -1.80
N PHE A 93 -3.27 -23.70 -2.56
CA PHE A 93 -4.24 -22.63 -2.74
C PHE A 93 -5.07 -22.38 -1.47
N GLN A 94 -5.11 -21.13 -1.03
CA GLN A 94 -5.94 -20.68 0.09
C GLN A 94 -6.84 -19.53 -0.38
N SER A 95 -8.16 -19.71 -0.25
CA SER A 95 -9.15 -18.72 -0.69
C SER A 95 -9.01 -17.37 0.04
N SER A 96 -8.63 -17.40 1.33
CA SER A 96 -8.35 -16.20 2.13
C SER A 96 -7.18 -15.38 1.57
N VAL A 97 -6.08 -16.03 1.20
CA VAL A 97 -4.90 -15.40 0.60
C VAL A 97 -5.23 -14.80 -0.76
N PHE A 98 -6.00 -15.54 -1.58
CA PHE A 98 -6.47 -15.04 -2.87
C PHE A 98 -7.34 -13.78 -2.74
N LEU A 99 -8.33 -13.80 -1.84
CA LEU A 99 -9.17 -12.63 -1.61
C LEU A 99 -8.35 -11.43 -1.10
N GLY A 100 -7.45 -11.65 -0.15
CA GLY A 100 -6.55 -10.62 0.37
C GLY A 100 -5.69 -10.00 -0.74
N PHE A 101 -5.16 -10.82 -1.64
CA PHE A 101 -4.39 -10.38 -2.81
C PHE A 101 -5.24 -9.54 -3.78
N VAL A 102 -6.44 -9.99 -4.13
CA VAL A 102 -7.35 -9.25 -5.04
C VAL A 102 -7.74 -7.90 -4.45
N PHE A 103 -8.17 -7.85 -3.18
CA PHE A 103 -8.49 -6.59 -2.52
C PHE A 103 -7.26 -5.68 -2.41
N GLY A 104 -6.09 -6.24 -2.08
CA GLY A 104 -4.83 -5.51 -2.04
C GLY A 104 -4.48 -4.86 -3.38
N LEU A 105 -4.66 -5.58 -4.49
CA LEU A 105 -4.45 -5.04 -5.84
C LEU A 105 -5.44 -3.92 -6.18
N LEU A 106 -6.72 -4.10 -5.89
CA LEU A 106 -7.74 -3.08 -6.14
C LEU A 106 -7.46 -1.80 -5.37
N ILE A 107 -7.05 -1.91 -4.10
CA ILE A 107 -6.66 -0.79 -3.26
C ILE A 107 -5.44 -0.07 -3.84
N ASN A 108 -4.39 -0.81 -4.20
CA ASN A 108 -3.18 -0.23 -4.79
C ASN A 108 -3.46 0.45 -6.13
N TRP A 109 -4.29 -0.16 -6.98
CA TRP A 109 -4.72 0.40 -8.25
C TRP A 109 -5.46 1.72 -8.06
N TYR A 110 -6.41 1.75 -7.13
CA TYR A 110 -7.13 2.96 -6.76
C TYR A 110 -6.18 4.06 -6.27
N LEU A 111 -5.24 3.74 -5.37
CA LEU A 111 -4.23 4.69 -4.89
C LEU A 111 -3.38 5.23 -6.04
N TYR A 112 -2.91 4.37 -6.94
CA TYR A 112 -2.10 4.75 -8.09
C TYR A 112 -2.85 5.74 -8.99
N SER A 113 -4.08 5.39 -9.38
CA SER A 113 -4.93 6.23 -10.22
C SER A 113 -5.21 7.59 -9.58
N SER A 114 -5.54 7.59 -8.28
CA SER A 114 -5.84 8.84 -7.54
C SER A 114 -4.61 9.73 -7.38
N VAL A 115 -3.43 9.17 -7.09
CA VAL A 115 -2.16 9.92 -7.02
C VAL A 115 -1.79 10.51 -8.38
N MET A 116 -1.94 9.74 -9.46
CA MET A 116 -1.61 10.21 -10.81
C MET A 116 -2.57 11.33 -11.25
N ARG A 117 -3.86 11.22 -10.93
CA ARG A 117 -4.85 12.28 -11.19
C ARG A 117 -4.52 13.55 -10.39
N LEU A 118 -4.33 13.42 -9.08
CA LEU A 118 -4.08 14.58 -8.20
C LEU A 118 -2.76 15.29 -8.53
N SER A 119 -1.71 14.57 -8.88
CA SER A 119 -0.43 15.18 -9.25
C SER A 119 -0.56 16.04 -10.52
N ARG A 120 -1.36 15.59 -11.52
CA ARG A 120 -1.66 16.38 -12.72
C ARG A 120 -2.49 17.64 -12.40
N GLU A 121 -3.50 17.50 -11.54
CA GLU A 121 -4.34 18.63 -11.12
C GLU A 121 -3.55 19.70 -10.34
N GLU A 122 -2.69 19.30 -9.41
CA GLU A 122 -1.84 20.23 -8.65
C GLU A 122 -0.77 20.90 -9.52
N LYS A 123 -0.22 20.20 -10.51
CA LYS A 123 0.73 20.79 -11.47
C LYS A 123 0.05 21.87 -12.33
N SER A 124 -1.14 21.58 -12.86
CA SER A 124 -1.90 22.54 -13.69
C SER A 124 -2.34 23.78 -12.91
N LYS A 125 -2.65 23.67 -11.61
CA LYS A 125 -2.97 24.84 -10.78
C LYS A 125 -1.80 25.78 -10.56
N ARG A 126 -0.56 25.27 -10.51
CA ARG A 126 0.65 26.09 -10.36
C ARG A 126 1.08 26.79 -11.65
N GLU A 127 0.82 26.20 -12.81
CA GLU A 127 1.14 26.82 -14.10
C GLU A 127 0.18 27.98 -14.46
N ASN A 128 -0.99 28.03 -13.83
CA ASN A 128 -2.02 29.07 -14.05
C ASN A 128 -2.11 30.13 -12.93
N SER A 129 -1.16 30.13 -11.99
CA SER A 129 -1.08 31.09 -10.86
C SER A 129 0.18 31.93 -10.94
#